data_AF-A0A366RTK2-F1
#
_entry.id   AF-A0A366RTK2-F1
#
_cell.length_a   1.000
_cell.length_b   1.000
_cell.length_c   1.000
_cell.angle_alpha   90.00
_cell.angle_beta   90.00
_cell.angle_gamma   90.00
#
_symmetry.space_group_name_H-M   'P 1'
#
loop_
_entity.id
_entity.type
_entity.pdbx_description
1 polymer ?
#
loop_
_entity_poly.entity_id
_entity_poly.type
_entity_poly.pdbx_seq_one_letter_code
_entity_poly.pdbx_strand_id
1 'polypeptide(L)'
;MLSHGRLLAPNSNQYELIDSAELAGTQVSQSSMHLNHQIPRILHQTAKNETIPDIWVDSQESCLTTYSSYEYKLWTDDGARSFLATEYPWFLQVWDNYPFPIQRADAIRYFALYHYGGIYLDMDTICHETFPIEKIEIDDITHNCLFEGTLPTGVTNDIMVSSPKHPAFERAINLLPVSYSLTWWWAKLQPYAAIMSSTGPLFISLAVADYLYEQPSLPSPTVQVIAPTSLKPYISDLQTATWHGWDAHALKWLSNKPFVWFCLVQIRAASMFSFSRLPRWKPIAIYLTMPVIPVNAILTATLFMSLFVLDRHDESTAGERTAGNPLCQNVLYKNNFDTA
;
A
#
# COMPACT_ATOMS: atom_id res chain seq x y z
N MET A 1 77.43 -28.95 -24.58
CA MET A 1 76.38 -28.04 -24.08
C MET A 1 76.66 -26.67 -24.67
N LEU A 2 75.95 -26.33 -25.74
CA LEU A 2 76.30 -25.24 -26.65
C LEU A 2 75.66 -23.93 -26.20
N SER A 3 76.48 -22.89 -26.30
CA SER A 3 76.26 -21.49 -26.01
C SER A 3 75.87 -20.70 -27.27
N HIS A 4 75.49 -19.44 -27.03
CA HIS A 4 75.41 -18.28 -27.95
C HIS A 4 74.01 -17.87 -28.43
N GLY A 5 73.48 -16.84 -27.76
CA GLY A 5 72.73 -15.79 -28.43
C GLY A 5 73.68 -14.89 -29.23
N ARG A 6 73.19 -14.39 -30.37
CA ARG A 6 73.83 -13.37 -31.20
C ARG A 6 72.77 -12.31 -31.57
N LEU A 7 73.13 -11.05 -31.38
CA LEU A 7 72.36 -9.83 -31.67
C LEU A 7 72.56 -9.34 -33.12
N LEU A 8 71.66 -8.44 -33.55
CA LEU A 8 71.79 -7.28 -34.49
C LEU A 8 71.05 -7.34 -35.86
N ALA A 9 69.86 -6.69 -35.93
CA ALA A 9 69.37 -5.54 -36.76
C ALA A 9 69.78 -5.37 -38.26
N PRO A 10 69.18 -4.44 -39.07
CA PRO A 10 67.80 -3.87 -39.20
C PRO A 10 67.28 -3.80 -40.68
N ASN A 11 66.18 -3.07 -40.93
CA ASN A 11 65.62 -2.59 -42.23
C ASN A 11 64.79 -3.64 -43.02
N SER A 12 63.66 -3.35 -43.67
CA SER A 12 63.19 -2.14 -44.36
C SER A 12 61.69 -2.26 -44.68
N ASN A 13 61.05 -1.12 -44.95
CA ASN A 13 59.73 -0.91 -45.54
C ASN A 13 59.11 -2.09 -46.32
N GLN A 14 57.90 -2.48 -45.92
CA GLN A 14 56.93 -2.98 -46.88
C GLN A 14 55.56 -2.39 -46.53
N TYR A 15 55.15 -1.41 -47.34
CA TYR A 15 53.78 -0.95 -47.43
C TYR A 15 52.99 -2.08 -48.10
N GLU A 16 52.19 -2.82 -47.33
CA GLU A 16 51.09 -3.60 -47.90
C GLU A 16 49.84 -2.71 -47.96
N LEU A 17 49.38 -2.50 -49.19
CA LEU A 17 48.12 -1.87 -49.53
C LEU A 17 46.98 -2.72 -48.94
N ILE A 18 46.40 -2.26 -47.84
CA ILE A 18 45.12 -2.77 -47.37
C ILE A 18 44.04 -2.08 -48.19
N ASP A 19 43.30 -2.90 -48.91
CA ASP A 19 42.21 -2.54 -49.80
C ASP A 19 41.16 -1.68 -49.08
N SER A 20 40.70 -0.60 -49.73
CA SER A 20 39.86 0.44 -49.13
C SER A 20 38.38 0.04 -48.99
N ALA A 21 38.11 -1.25 -48.80
CA ALA A 21 36.76 -1.82 -48.77
C ALA A 21 36.31 -2.28 -47.37
N GLU A 22 37.10 -2.06 -46.32
CA GLU A 22 36.80 -2.50 -44.95
C GLU A 22 36.57 -1.32 -43.98
N LEU A 23 35.76 -0.34 -44.42
CA LEU A 23 35.27 0.74 -43.57
C LEU A 23 33.79 1.05 -43.84
N ALA A 24 32.95 0.02 -43.87
CA ALA A 24 31.50 0.19 -43.82
C ALA A 24 30.85 -1.07 -43.24
N GLY A 25 30.35 -0.98 -42.01
CA GLY A 25 29.29 -1.88 -41.56
C GLY A 25 29.61 -2.85 -40.44
N THR A 26 30.33 -2.44 -39.40
CA THR A 26 30.14 -3.06 -38.08
C THR A 26 29.19 -2.17 -37.29
N GLN A 27 27.90 -2.25 -37.63
CA GLN A 27 26.84 -1.83 -36.74
C GLN A 27 26.97 -2.70 -35.49
N VAL A 28 27.54 -2.14 -34.43
CA VAL A 28 27.36 -2.68 -33.08
C VAL A 28 25.86 -2.66 -32.85
N SER A 29 25.20 -3.81 -33.00
CA SER A 29 23.83 -3.95 -32.56
C SER A 29 23.86 -3.70 -31.07
N GLN A 30 23.40 -2.53 -30.64
CA GLN A 30 22.88 -2.37 -29.30
C GLN A 30 21.78 -3.42 -29.19
N SER A 31 22.11 -4.60 -28.66
CA SER A 31 21.10 -5.47 -28.10
C SER A 31 20.50 -4.63 -26.98
N SER A 32 19.33 -4.07 -27.23
CA SER A 32 18.42 -3.73 -26.16
C SER A 32 18.30 -5.00 -25.32
N MET A 33 19.01 -5.03 -24.19
CA MET A 33 18.58 -5.89 -23.09
C MET A 33 17.12 -5.51 -22.90
N HIS A 34 16.21 -6.35 -23.36
CA HIS A 34 14.81 -6.24 -23.00
C HIS A 34 14.81 -6.39 -21.48
N LEU A 35 14.90 -5.27 -20.76
CA LEU A 35 14.56 -5.21 -19.35
C LEU A 35 13.11 -5.64 -19.30
N ASN A 36 12.92 -6.92 -19.00
CA ASN A 36 11.61 -7.51 -18.88
C ASN A 36 11.06 -7.07 -17.52
N HIS A 37 10.64 -5.81 -17.46
CA HIS A 37 10.08 -5.20 -16.26
C HIS A 37 8.90 -6.05 -15.78
N GLN A 38 8.95 -6.44 -14.52
CA GLN A 38 7.95 -7.27 -13.85
C GLN A 38 6.73 -6.47 -13.40
N ILE A 39 6.90 -5.16 -13.19
CA ILE A 39 5.85 -4.23 -12.83
C ILE A 39 5.44 -3.49 -14.12
N PRO A 40 4.25 -3.77 -14.67
CA PRO A 40 3.78 -3.11 -15.88
C PRO A 40 3.58 -1.60 -15.67
N ARG A 41 3.83 -0.81 -16.72
CA ARG A 41 3.57 0.63 -16.71
C ARG A 41 2.08 0.91 -16.90
N ILE A 42 1.29 0.62 -15.87
CA ILE A 42 -0.15 0.86 -15.82
C ILE A 42 -0.46 1.71 -14.60
N LEU A 43 -1.12 2.86 -14.81
CA LEU A 43 -1.66 3.71 -13.76
C LEU A 43 -3.14 3.37 -13.55
N HIS A 44 -3.49 3.01 -12.33
CA HIS A 44 -4.86 2.73 -11.90
C HIS A 44 -5.37 3.84 -10.97
N GLN A 45 -6.59 4.31 -11.24
CA GLN A 45 -7.34 5.17 -10.33
C GLN A 45 -8.80 4.70 -10.28
N THR A 46 -9.51 5.01 -9.19
CA THR A 46 -10.91 4.66 -9.02
C THR A 46 -11.80 5.89 -9.04
N ALA A 47 -12.98 5.77 -9.65
CA ALA A 47 -14.02 6.78 -9.59
C ALA A 47 -15.37 6.10 -9.56
N LYS A 48 -16.40 6.83 -9.14
CA LYS A 48 -17.77 6.32 -9.22
C LYS A 48 -18.17 6.06 -10.67
N ASN A 49 -17.84 6.98 -11.57
CA ASN A 49 -18.14 6.93 -13.00
C ASN A 49 -17.09 7.73 -13.78
N GLU A 50 -17.30 7.91 -15.08
CA GLU A 50 -16.36 8.63 -15.96
C GLU A 50 -16.36 10.16 -15.73
N THR A 51 -17.34 10.70 -15.02
CA THR A 51 -17.40 12.13 -14.69
C THR A 51 -16.67 12.37 -13.37
N ILE A 52 -15.49 12.97 -13.49
CA ILE A 52 -14.64 13.26 -12.33
C ILE A 52 -15.17 14.52 -11.60
N PRO A 53 -15.39 14.47 -10.28
CA PRO A 53 -15.76 15.64 -9.49
C PRO A 53 -14.72 16.76 -9.59
N ASP A 54 -15.17 18.01 -9.63
CA ASP A 54 -14.31 19.21 -9.75
C ASP A 54 -13.14 19.22 -8.75
N ILE A 55 -13.35 18.70 -7.53
CA ILE A 55 -12.33 18.64 -6.48
C ILE A 55 -11.12 17.75 -6.83
N TRP A 56 -11.26 16.86 -7.82
CA TRP A 56 -10.23 15.89 -8.23
C TRP A 56 -9.79 16.07 -9.68
N VAL A 57 -10.32 17.04 -10.41
CA VAL A 57 -9.93 17.28 -11.82
C VAL A 57 -8.45 17.62 -11.90
N ASP A 58 -7.99 18.60 -11.13
CA ASP A 58 -6.59 19.05 -11.16
C ASP A 58 -5.61 17.95 -10.71
N SER A 59 -5.96 17.17 -9.69
CA SER A 59 -5.13 16.06 -9.22
C SER A 59 -5.07 14.93 -10.25
N GLN A 60 -6.20 14.54 -10.83
CA GLN A 60 -6.22 13.53 -11.90
C GLN A 60 -5.40 14.00 -13.12
N GLU A 61 -5.60 15.23 -13.59
CA GLU A 61 -4.86 15.78 -14.74
C GLU A 61 -3.36 15.80 -14.49
N SER A 62 -2.93 16.14 -13.27
CA SER A 62 -1.51 16.10 -12.89
C SER A 62 -0.92 14.70 -13.04
N CYS A 63 -1.67 13.65 -12.64
CA CYS A 63 -1.24 12.27 -12.77
C CYS A 63 -1.29 11.74 -14.20
N LEU A 64 -2.30 12.08 -14.98
CA LEU A 64 -2.36 11.75 -16.41
C LEU A 64 -1.20 12.38 -17.19
N THR A 65 -0.83 13.61 -16.85
CA THR A 65 0.30 14.30 -17.48
C THR A 65 1.62 13.65 -17.08
N THR A 66 1.82 13.44 -15.79
CA THR A 66 3.06 12.86 -15.23
C THR A 66 3.28 11.43 -15.72
N TYR A 67 2.23 10.60 -15.72
CA TYR A 67 2.28 9.21 -16.16
C TYR A 67 1.80 9.03 -17.61
N SER A 68 1.99 10.03 -18.48
CA SER A 68 1.54 9.99 -19.89
C SER A 68 2.15 8.86 -20.75
N SER A 69 3.24 8.25 -20.28
CA SER A 69 3.84 7.05 -20.90
C SER A 69 3.29 5.72 -20.38
N TYR A 70 2.39 5.74 -19.39
CA TYR A 70 1.76 4.57 -18.80
C TYR A 70 0.39 4.35 -19.45
N GLU A 71 -0.07 3.10 -19.49
CA GLU A 71 -1.47 2.82 -19.76
C GLU A 71 -2.32 3.34 -18.60
N TYR A 72 -3.34 4.13 -18.89
CA TYR A 72 -4.28 4.60 -17.87
C TYR A 72 -5.51 3.70 -17.79
N LYS A 73 -5.84 3.22 -16.59
CA LYS A 73 -7.07 2.46 -16.31
C LYS A 73 -7.89 3.15 -15.22
N LEU A 74 -9.00 3.75 -15.63
CA LEU A 74 -10.02 4.25 -14.72
C LEU A 74 -11.00 3.15 -14.35
N TRP A 75 -11.09 2.84 -13.06
CA TRP A 75 -12.03 1.86 -12.51
C TRP A 75 -13.31 2.54 -12.04
N THR A 76 -14.32 2.55 -12.90
CA THR A 76 -15.69 2.98 -12.55
C THR A 76 -16.42 1.89 -11.77
N ASP A 77 -17.49 2.22 -11.03
CA ASP A 77 -18.30 1.21 -10.32
C ASP A 77 -18.79 0.11 -11.28
N ASP A 78 -19.28 0.50 -12.47
CA ASP A 78 -19.78 -0.42 -13.49
C ASP A 78 -18.67 -1.22 -14.16
N GLY A 79 -17.53 -0.58 -14.46
CA GLY A 79 -16.36 -1.22 -15.06
C GLY A 79 -15.72 -2.24 -14.12
N ALA A 80 -15.54 -1.85 -12.85
CA ALA A 80 -15.05 -2.71 -11.78
C ALA A 80 -15.97 -3.92 -11.58
N ARG A 81 -17.28 -3.70 -11.49
CA ARG A 81 -18.25 -4.79 -11.35
C ARG A 81 -18.23 -5.75 -12.54
N SER A 82 -18.11 -5.23 -13.77
CA SER A 82 -18.06 -6.05 -14.99
C SER A 82 -16.78 -6.89 -15.07
N PHE A 83 -15.65 -6.30 -14.69
CA PHE A 83 -14.38 -7.01 -14.55
C PHE A 83 -14.46 -8.12 -13.50
N LEU A 84 -14.98 -7.82 -12.31
CA LEU A 84 -15.18 -8.83 -11.27
C LEU A 84 -16.14 -9.94 -11.71
N ALA A 85 -17.21 -9.62 -12.45
CA ALA A 85 -18.13 -10.62 -12.98
C ALA A 85 -17.46 -11.60 -13.94
N THR A 86 -16.45 -11.14 -14.68
CA THR A 86 -15.74 -11.93 -15.67
C THR A 86 -14.60 -12.74 -15.04
N GLU A 87 -13.75 -12.08 -14.24
CA GLU A 87 -12.50 -12.64 -13.74
C GLU A 87 -12.61 -13.24 -12.33
N TYR A 88 -13.53 -12.73 -11.50
CA TYR A 88 -13.67 -13.09 -10.09
C TYR A 88 -15.15 -13.21 -9.65
N PRO A 89 -15.98 -14.00 -10.36
CA PRO A 89 -17.44 -14.02 -10.14
C PRO A 89 -17.83 -14.42 -8.71
N TRP A 90 -16.97 -15.17 -8.01
CA TRP A 90 -17.16 -15.56 -6.62
C TRP A 90 -17.22 -14.37 -5.64
N PHE A 91 -16.65 -13.22 -6.02
CA PHE A 91 -16.61 -12.02 -5.16
C PHE A 91 -17.81 -11.09 -5.35
N LEU A 92 -18.59 -11.26 -6.43
CA LEU A 92 -19.68 -10.34 -6.77
C LEU A 92 -20.71 -10.16 -5.65
N GLN A 93 -21.04 -11.23 -4.92
CA GLN A 93 -21.98 -11.12 -3.81
C GLN A 93 -21.46 -10.19 -2.71
N VAL A 94 -20.17 -10.24 -2.39
CA VAL A 94 -19.56 -9.34 -1.39
C VAL A 94 -19.54 -7.92 -1.95
N TRP A 95 -19.09 -7.75 -3.19
CA TRP A 95 -19.05 -6.47 -3.89
C TRP A 95 -20.39 -5.73 -3.88
N ASP A 96 -21.45 -6.41 -4.31
CA ASP A 96 -22.80 -5.85 -4.44
C ASP A 96 -23.41 -5.50 -3.07
N ASN A 97 -22.94 -6.13 -1.99
CA ASN A 97 -23.46 -5.92 -0.63
C ASN A 97 -22.58 -5.01 0.24
N TYR A 98 -21.51 -4.41 -0.29
CA TYR A 98 -20.75 -3.42 0.46
C TYR A 98 -21.63 -2.21 0.84
N PRO A 99 -21.72 -1.85 2.14
CA PRO A 99 -22.60 -0.77 2.59
C PRO A 99 -22.14 0.62 2.14
N PHE A 100 -20.85 0.81 1.86
CA PHE A 100 -20.28 2.11 1.50
C PHE A 100 -19.56 2.07 0.15
N PRO A 101 -19.72 3.08 -0.73
CA PRO A 101 -19.02 3.15 -2.01
C PRO A 101 -17.49 3.07 -1.91
N ILE A 102 -16.89 3.69 -0.88
CA ILE A 102 -15.44 3.65 -0.68
C ILE A 102 -14.92 2.22 -0.50
N GLN A 103 -15.71 1.30 0.08
CA GLN A 103 -15.28 -0.10 0.21
C GLN A 103 -15.15 -0.80 -1.14
N ARG A 104 -15.95 -0.40 -2.13
CA ARG A 104 -15.81 -0.91 -3.50
C ARG A 104 -14.55 -0.35 -4.16
N ALA A 105 -14.28 0.96 -4.02
CA ALA A 105 -13.04 1.58 -4.50
C ALA A 105 -11.78 0.96 -3.86
N ASP A 106 -11.84 0.68 -2.56
CA ASP A 106 -10.80 -0.02 -1.81
C ASP A 106 -10.62 -1.48 -2.25
N ALA A 107 -11.71 -2.21 -2.49
CA ALA A 107 -11.62 -3.60 -2.91
C ALA A 107 -11.03 -3.72 -4.33
N ILE A 108 -11.53 -2.92 -5.29
CA ILE A 108 -11.11 -3.05 -6.69
C ILE A 108 -9.62 -2.75 -6.90
N ARG A 109 -9.02 -1.83 -6.15
CA ARG A 109 -7.57 -1.55 -6.26
C ARG A 109 -6.71 -2.78 -5.97
N TYR A 110 -7.14 -3.67 -5.07
CA TYR A 110 -6.43 -4.94 -4.82
C TYR A 110 -6.55 -5.92 -5.99
N PHE A 111 -7.75 -6.06 -6.56
CA PHE A 111 -7.96 -6.92 -7.74
C PHE A 111 -7.24 -6.38 -8.98
N ALA A 112 -7.24 -5.06 -9.18
CA ALA A 112 -6.55 -4.41 -10.29
C ALA A 112 -5.04 -4.71 -10.23
N LEU A 113 -4.41 -4.46 -9.09
CA LEU A 113 -2.98 -4.71 -8.89
C LEU A 113 -2.64 -6.21 -8.94
N TYR A 114 -3.47 -7.08 -8.38
CA TYR A 114 -3.26 -8.53 -8.51
C TYR A 114 -3.38 -9.01 -9.95
N HIS A 115 -4.34 -8.50 -10.72
CA HIS A 115 -4.58 -8.98 -12.08
C HIS A 115 -3.59 -8.40 -13.09
N TYR A 116 -3.39 -7.07 -13.06
CA TYR A 116 -2.61 -6.34 -14.05
C TYR A 116 -1.23 -5.89 -13.57
N GLY A 117 -0.97 -5.88 -12.26
CA GLY A 117 0.18 -5.18 -11.70
C GLY A 117 0.08 -3.67 -11.84
N GLY A 118 1.21 -2.97 -11.84
CA GLY A 118 1.30 -1.52 -12.03
C GLY A 118 1.24 -0.71 -10.75
N ILE A 119 0.85 0.55 -10.88
CA ILE A 119 0.74 1.53 -9.79
C ILE A 119 -0.71 1.97 -9.61
N TYR A 120 -1.16 1.96 -8.37
CA TYR A 120 -2.42 2.56 -7.95
C TYR A 120 -2.14 3.86 -7.20
N LEU A 121 -2.90 4.92 -7.55
CA LEU A 121 -2.93 6.20 -6.85
C LEU A 121 -4.38 6.62 -6.62
N ASP A 122 -4.68 7.21 -5.45
CA ASP A 122 -6.01 7.78 -5.21
C ASP A 122 -6.27 9.05 -6.04
N MET A 123 -7.56 9.40 -6.21
CA MET A 123 -7.98 10.55 -7.00
C MET A 123 -7.55 11.90 -6.41
N ASP A 124 -7.30 11.95 -5.09
CA ASP A 124 -6.80 13.12 -4.39
C ASP A 124 -5.26 13.17 -4.29
N THR A 125 -4.56 12.38 -5.11
CA THR A 125 -3.11 12.48 -5.28
C THR A 125 -2.74 13.47 -6.40
N ILE A 126 -1.97 14.50 -6.08
CA ILE A 126 -1.27 15.32 -7.07
C ILE A 126 0.06 14.64 -7.41
N CYS A 127 0.31 14.44 -8.69
CA CYS A 127 1.57 13.90 -9.21
C CYS A 127 2.50 15.03 -9.68
N HIS A 128 3.76 14.95 -9.25
CA HIS A 128 4.83 15.88 -9.61
C HIS A 128 5.83 15.25 -10.57
N GLU A 129 6.19 13.99 -10.31
CA GLU A 129 7.17 13.23 -11.09
C GLU A 129 6.80 11.74 -11.07
N THR A 130 7.22 10.99 -12.10
CA THR A 130 6.97 9.55 -12.14
C THR A 130 7.76 8.84 -11.05
N PHE A 131 7.10 7.94 -10.30
CA PHE A 131 7.80 7.09 -9.36
C PHE A 131 8.71 6.09 -10.11
N PRO A 132 9.98 5.90 -9.71
CA PRO A 132 10.91 5.00 -10.39
C PRO A 132 10.61 3.54 -10.01
N ILE A 133 9.56 2.96 -10.61
CA ILE A 133 9.08 1.59 -10.32
C ILE A 133 10.17 0.53 -10.57
N GLU A 134 11.13 0.82 -11.44
CA GLU A 134 12.25 -0.05 -11.75
C GLU A 134 13.18 -0.26 -10.54
N LYS A 135 13.19 0.67 -9.56
CA LYS A 135 13.95 0.50 -8.30
C LYS A 135 13.30 -0.49 -7.33
N ILE A 136 12.04 -0.86 -7.57
CA ILE A 136 11.33 -1.85 -6.77
C ILE A 136 11.70 -3.26 -7.24
N GLU A 137 11.98 -3.42 -8.54
CA GLU A 137 12.30 -4.71 -9.13
C GLU A 137 13.67 -5.19 -8.64
N ILE A 138 13.67 -6.34 -7.95
CA ILE A 138 14.91 -7.01 -7.54
C ILE A 138 15.15 -8.15 -8.52
N ASP A 139 16.37 -8.21 -9.06
CA ASP A 139 16.82 -9.30 -9.92
C ASP A 139 16.58 -10.67 -9.25
N ASP A 140 16.18 -11.67 -10.05
CA ASP A 140 15.86 -13.06 -9.63
C ASP A 140 14.61 -13.24 -8.74
N ILE A 141 13.87 -12.18 -8.40
CA ILE A 141 12.60 -12.27 -7.64
C ILE A 141 11.45 -12.00 -8.58
N THR A 142 10.48 -12.93 -8.70
CA THR A 142 9.37 -12.81 -9.68
C THR A 142 8.18 -11.98 -9.20
N HIS A 143 8.09 -11.71 -7.90
CA HIS A 143 6.99 -10.96 -7.31
C HIS A 143 7.55 -9.84 -6.45
N ASN A 144 7.32 -8.61 -6.88
CA ASN A 144 7.70 -7.40 -6.16
C ASN A 144 6.45 -6.55 -5.90
N CYS A 145 6.32 -6.00 -4.70
CA CYS A 145 5.36 -4.94 -4.42
C CYS A 145 5.94 -3.90 -3.44
N LEU A 146 5.32 -2.72 -3.46
CA LEU A 146 5.64 -1.60 -2.59
C LEU A 146 4.37 -0.99 -2.03
N PHE A 147 4.40 -0.71 -0.74
CA PHE A 147 3.38 0.05 -0.04
C PHE A 147 3.98 1.30 0.61
N GLU A 148 3.18 2.35 0.77
CA GLU A 148 3.54 3.45 1.66
C GLU A 148 3.23 3.08 3.12
N GLY A 149 4.16 3.35 4.03
CA GLY A 149 3.98 3.15 5.47
C GLY A 149 3.11 4.23 6.09
N THR A 150 2.21 3.86 7.01
CA THR A 150 1.33 4.79 7.73
C THR A 150 1.53 4.75 9.25
N LEU A 151 1.05 5.79 9.94
CA LEU A 151 1.13 5.94 11.40
C LEU A 151 -0.22 5.55 12.06
N PRO A 152 -0.21 4.97 13.28
CA PRO A 152 0.93 4.64 14.13
C PRO A 152 1.74 3.42 13.67
N THR A 153 1.12 2.50 12.93
CA THR A 153 1.77 1.30 12.35
C THR A 153 0.97 0.80 11.15
N GLY A 154 1.64 0.28 10.13
CA GLY A 154 1.02 -0.42 9.01
C GLY A 154 1.37 0.21 7.68
N VAL A 155 0.56 -0.09 6.68
CA VAL A 155 0.65 0.46 5.33
C VAL A 155 -0.67 1.10 4.93
N THR A 156 -0.62 2.10 4.06
CA THR A 156 -1.82 2.65 3.43
C THR A 156 -2.21 1.88 2.17
N ASN A 157 -3.45 2.05 1.74
CA ASN A 157 -3.94 1.59 0.44
C ASN A 157 -4.05 2.72 -0.59
N ASP A 158 -3.59 3.94 -0.29
CA ASP A 158 -3.72 5.12 -1.16
C ASP A 158 -2.70 5.12 -2.31
N ILE A 159 -1.47 4.67 -2.03
CA ILE A 159 -0.42 4.39 -3.02
C ILE A 159 0.09 2.97 -2.85
N MET A 160 0.02 2.21 -3.94
CA MET A 160 0.49 0.82 -3.97
C MET A 160 1.07 0.49 -5.34
N VAL A 161 2.17 -0.27 -5.36
CA VAL A 161 2.79 -0.75 -6.59
C VAL A 161 2.94 -2.25 -6.51
N SER A 162 2.65 -2.96 -7.59
CA SER A 162 2.77 -4.43 -7.61
C SER A 162 3.11 -4.97 -8.98
N SER A 163 3.91 -6.03 -8.99
CA SER A 163 3.91 -7.01 -10.08
C SER A 163 2.54 -7.75 -10.13
N PRO A 164 2.11 -8.23 -11.30
CA PRO A 164 0.93 -9.07 -11.41
C PRO A 164 1.08 -10.33 -10.56
N LYS A 165 -0.04 -10.83 -10.03
CA LYS A 165 -0.14 -12.08 -9.26
C LYS A 165 0.70 -12.13 -7.99
N HIS A 166 1.06 -10.98 -7.43
CA HIS A 166 1.80 -10.92 -6.18
C HIS A 166 1.02 -11.60 -5.02
N PRO A 167 1.62 -12.57 -4.29
CA PRO A 167 0.93 -13.35 -3.25
C PRO A 167 0.33 -12.53 -2.10
N ALA A 168 0.93 -11.39 -1.74
CA ALA A 168 0.35 -10.49 -0.74
C ALA A 168 -1.03 -9.93 -1.16
N PHE A 169 -1.22 -9.58 -2.43
CA PHE A 169 -2.51 -9.11 -2.94
C PHE A 169 -3.49 -10.27 -3.13
N GLU A 170 -3.03 -11.46 -3.48
CA GLU A 170 -3.85 -12.68 -3.46
C GLU A 170 -4.40 -12.94 -2.06
N ARG A 171 -3.55 -12.84 -1.02
CA ARG A 171 -3.96 -12.97 0.38
C ARG A 171 -5.01 -11.93 0.74
N ALA A 172 -4.79 -10.66 0.37
CA ALA A 172 -5.76 -9.59 0.59
C ALA A 172 -7.11 -9.91 -0.07
N ILE A 173 -7.14 -10.23 -1.36
CA ILE A 173 -8.36 -10.56 -2.10
C ILE A 173 -9.15 -11.70 -1.42
N ASN A 174 -8.45 -12.76 -0.99
CA ASN A 174 -9.07 -13.90 -0.33
C ASN A 174 -9.61 -13.58 1.08
N LEU A 175 -9.08 -12.56 1.75
CA LEU A 175 -9.54 -12.11 3.07
C LEU A 175 -10.73 -11.14 3.01
N LEU A 176 -10.99 -10.48 1.87
CA LEU A 176 -12.09 -9.52 1.74
C LEU A 176 -13.47 -10.08 2.16
N PRO A 177 -13.90 -11.30 1.77
CA PRO A 177 -15.18 -11.86 2.21
C PRO A 177 -15.25 -12.07 3.73
N VAL A 178 -14.14 -12.47 4.35
CA VAL A 178 -14.06 -12.69 5.80
C VAL A 178 -14.20 -11.34 6.51
N SER A 179 -13.43 -10.33 6.09
CA SER A 179 -13.50 -8.98 6.65
C SER A 179 -14.88 -8.34 6.46
N TYR A 180 -15.53 -8.55 5.31
CA TYR A 180 -16.93 -8.17 5.10
C TYR A 180 -17.84 -8.85 6.12
N SER A 181 -17.75 -10.20 6.26
CA SER A 181 -18.60 -10.99 7.16
C SER A 181 -18.50 -10.56 8.64
N LEU A 182 -17.34 -10.05 9.05
CA LEU A 182 -17.08 -9.56 10.40
C LEU A 182 -17.63 -8.15 10.64
N THR A 183 -17.70 -7.31 9.61
CA THR A 183 -17.96 -5.87 9.72
C THR A 183 -19.39 -5.47 9.33
N TRP A 184 -20.02 -6.17 8.39
CA TRP A 184 -21.28 -5.73 7.75
C TRP A 184 -22.42 -5.43 8.73
N TRP A 185 -22.57 -6.21 9.80
CA TRP A 185 -23.72 -6.11 10.72
C TRP A 185 -23.66 -4.87 11.63
N TRP A 186 -22.48 -4.29 11.85
CA TRP A 186 -22.28 -3.06 12.63
C TRP A 186 -21.73 -1.89 11.80
N ALA A 187 -21.50 -2.08 10.50
CA ALA A 187 -20.91 -1.07 9.62
C ALA A 187 -21.64 0.28 9.66
N LYS A 188 -22.98 0.28 9.76
CA LYS A 188 -23.76 1.52 9.86
C LYS A 188 -23.68 2.22 11.23
N LEU A 189 -23.32 1.49 12.28
CA LEU A 189 -23.15 2.03 13.63
C LEU A 189 -21.78 2.71 13.79
N GLN A 190 -20.73 2.15 13.18
CA GLN A 190 -19.37 2.69 13.19
C GLN A 190 -18.76 2.66 11.77
N PRO A 191 -19.25 3.51 10.84
CA PRO A 191 -18.78 3.55 9.45
C PRO A 191 -17.26 3.59 9.26
N TYR A 192 -16.57 4.50 9.96
CA TYR A 192 -15.13 4.70 9.86
C TYR A 192 -14.36 3.43 10.23
N ALA A 193 -14.64 2.88 11.41
CA ALA A 193 -13.99 1.65 11.87
C ALA A 193 -14.27 0.47 10.91
N ALA A 194 -15.48 0.39 10.38
CA ALA A 194 -15.86 -0.66 9.43
C ALA A 194 -15.12 -0.51 8.10
N ILE A 195 -15.06 0.69 7.52
CA ILE A 195 -14.34 0.97 6.27
C ILE A 195 -12.85 0.63 6.44
N MET A 196 -12.20 1.19 7.47
CA MET A 196 -10.78 0.96 7.74
C MET A 196 -10.42 -0.53 7.86
N SER A 197 -11.23 -1.30 8.61
CA SER A 197 -10.95 -2.71 8.92
C SER A 197 -11.46 -3.72 7.89
N SER A 198 -12.40 -3.33 7.03
CA SER A 198 -12.97 -4.24 6.02
C SER A 198 -12.22 -4.24 4.71
N THR A 199 -11.84 -3.05 4.24
CA THR A 199 -11.23 -2.84 2.92
C THR A 199 -10.14 -1.78 2.92
N GLY A 200 -10.09 -0.88 3.93
CA GLY A 200 -9.16 0.25 3.94
C GLY A 200 -7.74 -0.06 4.47
N PRO A 201 -7.00 0.98 4.93
CA PRO A 201 -5.60 0.86 5.38
C PRO A 201 -5.36 -0.21 6.47
N LEU A 202 -6.27 -0.32 7.45
CA LEU A 202 -6.13 -1.33 8.51
C LEU A 202 -6.32 -2.75 7.95
N PHE A 203 -7.25 -2.94 7.02
CA PHE A 203 -7.44 -4.22 6.34
C PHE A 203 -6.18 -4.66 5.58
N ILE A 204 -5.64 -3.81 4.69
CA ILE A 204 -4.48 -4.19 3.90
C ILE A 204 -3.23 -4.41 4.78
N SER A 205 -3.08 -3.62 5.84
CA SER A 205 -2.01 -3.81 6.83
C SER A 205 -2.06 -5.20 7.46
N LEU A 206 -3.26 -5.66 7.86
CA LEU A 206 -3.44 -6.98 8.44
C LEU A 206 -3.25 -8.10 7.40
N ALA A 207 -3.73 -7.93 6.17
CA ALA A 207 -3.56 -8.90 5.10
C ALA A 207 -2.09 -9.08 4.70
N VAL A 208 -1.34 -7.98 4.59
CA VAL A 208 0.11 -8.01 4.31
C VAL A 208 0.86 -8.62 5.50
N ALA A 209 0.51 -8.27 6.74
CA ALA A 209 1.12 -8.87 7.93
C ALA A 209 0.87 -10.39 8.00
N ASP A 210 -0.33 -10.86 7.67
CA ASP A 210 -0.67 -12.28 7.60
C ASP A 210 0.16 -13.02 6.55
N TYR A 211 0.32 -12.44 5.35
CA TYR A 211 1.23 -12.97 4.32
C TYR A 211 2.69 -13.02 4.78
N LEU A 212 3.16 -11.95 5.40
CA LEU A 212 4.54 -11.82 5.87
C LEU A 212 4.88 -12.78 7.02
N TYR A 213 3.88 -13.13 7.83
CA TYR A 213 4.05 -14.13 8.91
C TYR A 213 4.45 -15.51 8.37
N GLU A 214 4.06 -15.83 7.14
CA GLU A 214 4.38 -17.11 6.47
C GLU A 214 5.72 -17.06 5.69
N GLN A 215 6.41 -15.91 5.65
CA GLN A 215 7.65 -15.76 4.89
C GLN A 215 8.87 -16.32 5.63
N PRO A 216 9.84 -16.90 4.90
CA PRO A 216 11.01 -17.54 5.51
C PRO A 216 11.95 -16.55 6.21
N SER A 217 11.91 -15.27 5.85
CA SER A 217 12.71 -14.22 6.46
C SER A 217 11.99 -12.87 6.41
N LEU A 218 12.28 -12.04 7.42
CA LEU A 218 11.82 -10.66 7.51
C LEU A 218 13.04 -9.73 7.62
N PRO A 219 13.07 -8.60 6.87
CA PRO A 219 12.06 -8.18 5.88
C PRO A 219 12.03 -9.10 4.65
N SER A 220 10.83 -9.40 4.14
CA SER A 220 10.67 -10.21 2.92
C SER A 220 11.17 -9.40 1.72
N PRO A 221 11.97 -9.99 0.81
CA PRO A 221 12.47 -9.25 -0.35
C PRO A 221 11.38 -8.97 -1.39
N THR A 222 10.20 -9.61 -1.27
CA THR A 222 9.05 -9.42 -2.18
C THR A 222 8.19 -8.21 -1.83
N VAL A 223 8.26 -7.72 -0.59
CA VAL A 223 7.41 -6.63 -0.08
C VAL A 223 8.29 -5.52 0.45
N GLN A 224 8.16 -4.33 -0.14
CA GLN A 224 8.86 -3.12 0.29
C GLN A 224 7.88 -2.14 0.92
N VAL A 225 8.35 -1.40 1.93
CA VAL A 225 7.58 -0.31 2.53
C VAL A 225 8.40 0.97 2.45
N ILE A 226 7.84 1.99 1.79
CA ILE A 226 8.46 3.30 1.65
C ILE A 226 7.90 4.26 2.70
N ALA A 227 8.75 5.15 3.21
CA ALA A 227 8.31 6.22 4.09
C ALA A 227 7.59 7.33 3.31
N PRO A 228 6.54 7.96 3.88
CA PRO A 228 5.84 9.09 3.25
C PRO A 228 6.78 10.24 2.86
N THR A 229 7.84 10.48 3.65
CA THR A 229 8.85 11.51 3.37
C THR A 229 9.59 11.28 2.07
N SER A 230 9.80 10.01 1.69
CA SER A 230 10.50 9.63 0.47
C SER A 230 9.61 9.73 -0.78
N LEU A 231 8.28 9.83 -0.60
CA LEU A 231 7.31 10.02 -1.67
C LEU A 231 7.06 11.50 -2.02
N LYS A 232 7.38 12.43 -1.12
CA LYS A 232 7.20 13.89 -1.32
C LYS A 232 7.73 14.46 -2.64
N PRO A 233 8.87 14.00 -3.20
CA PRO A 233 9.33 14.50 -4.50
C PRO A 233 8.42 14.10 -5.67
N TYR A 234 7.65 13.02 -5.53
CA TYR A 234 6.86 12.42 -6.60
C TYR A 234 5.38 12.79 -6.51
N ILE A 235 4.84 12.87 -5.29
CA ILE A 235 3.41 13.05 -5.05
C ILE A 235 3.12 13.91 -3.82
N SER A 236 1.94 14.53 -3.82
CA SER A 236 1.32 15.14 -2.66
C SER A 236 -0.15 14.75 -2.54
N ASP A 237 -0.65 14.65 -1.31
CA ASP A 237 -2.03 14.26 -1.00
C ASP A 237 -2.86 15.51 -0.67
N LEU A 238 -4.00 15.69 -1.35
CA LEU A 238 -4.97 16.76 -1.08
C LEU A 238 -5.79 16.53 0.20
N GLN A 239 -5.76 15.32 0.76
CA GLN A 239 -6.43 14.88 1.99
C GLN A 239 -7.92 15.22 1.98
N THR A 240 -8.61 14.90 0.87
CA THR A 240 -10.00 15.33 0.68
C THR A 240 -10.98 14.64 1.63
N ALA A 241 -10.60 13.47 2.17
CA ALA A 241 -11.31 12.74 3.23
C ALA A 241 -12.83 12.58 2.96
N THR A 242 -13.20 12.45 1.69
CA THR A 242 -14.60 12.58 1.22
C THR A 242 -15.56 11.52 1.74
N TRP A 243 -15.04 10.40 2.24
CA TRP A 243 -15.82 9.31 2.82
C TRP A 243 -16.01 9.44 4.35
N HIS A 244 -15.35 10.40 5.00
CA HIS A 244 -15.47 10.60 6.44
C HIS A 244 -16.90 11.00 6.82
N GLY A 245 -17.50 10.19 7.70
CA GLY A 245 -18.83 10.43 8.25
C GLY A 245 -18.81 11.16 9.60
N TRP A 246 -19.98 11.18 10.25
CA TRP A 246 -20.17 11.76 11.58
C TRP A 246 -19.24 11.14 12.63
N ASP A 247 -18.95 9.85 12.50
CA ASP A 247 -18.15 9.09 13.46
C ASP A 247 -16.66 9.41 13.33
N ALA A 248 -16.16 9.59 12.10
CA ALA A 248 -14.81 10.09 11.86
C ALA A 248 -14.60 11.46 12.54
N HIS A 249 -15.57 12.37 12.39
CA HIS A 249 -15.52 13.67 13.06
C HIS A 249 -15.61 13.56 14.58
N ALA A 250 -16.45 12.67 15.11
CA ALA A 250 -16.54 12.42 16.54
C ALA A 250 -15.24 11.83 17.11
N LEU A 251 -14.60 10.91 16.39
CA LEU A 251 -13.31 10.33 16.74
C LEU A 251 -12.20 11.39 16.71
N LYS A 252 -12.13 12.23 15.67
CA LYS A 252 -11.17 13.37 15.60
C LYS A 252 -11.41 14.39 16.71
N TRP A 253 -12.67 14.65 17.07
CA TRP A 253 -12.98 15.51 18.21
C TRP A 253 -12.53 14.86 19.54
N LEU A 254 -12.71 13.55 19.69
CA LEU A 254 -12.36 12.80 20.90
C LEU A 254 -10.85 12.64 21.07
N SER A 255 -10.07 12.47 19.99
CA SER A 255 -8.60 12.35 20.06
C SER A 255 -7.98 13.56 20.76
N ASN A 256 -8.52 14.75 20.49
CA ASN A 256 -8.07 16.02 21.03
C ASN A 256 -8.57 16.35 22.46
N LYS A 257 -9.16 15.39 23.18
CA LYS A 257 -9.78 15.61 24.52
C LYS A 257 -9.26 14.63 25.58
N PRO A 258 -8.03 14.80 26.10
CA PRO A 258 -7.43 13.87 27.07
C PRO A 258 -8.22 13.73 28.38
N PHE A 259 -8.92 14.78 28.81
CA PHE A 259 -9.76 14.72 30.01
C PHE A 259 -11.01 13.85 29.81
N VAL A 260 -11.60 13.84 28.59
CA VAL A 260 -12.73 12.96 28.27
C VAL A 260 -12.29 11.50 28.33
N TRP A 261 -11.10 11.19 27.80
CA TRP A 261 -10.49 9.86 27.94
C TRP A 261 -10.32 9.44 29.39
N PHE A 262 -9.74 10.33 30.21
CA PHE A 262 -9.59 10.07 31.63
C PHE A 262 -10.94 9.75 32.28
N CYS A 263 -11.97 10.55 32.03
CA CYS A 263 -13.32 10.30 32.54
C CYS A 263 -13.91 8.97 32.06
N LEU A 264 -13.78 8.63 30.78
CA LEU A 264 -14.27 7.36 30.23
C LEU A 264 -13.60 6.15 30.86
N VAL A 265 -12.28 6.23 31.10
CA VAL A 265 -11.53 5.19 31.82
C VAL A 265 -12.02 5.06 33.26
N GLN A 266 -12.24 6.18 33.97
CA GLN A 266 -12.77 6.16 35.34
C GLN A 266 -14.18 5.59 35.39
N ILE A 267 -15.06 5.97 34.46
CA ILE A 267 -16.43 5.45 34.37
C ILE A 267 -16.40 3.93 34.13
N ARG A 268 -15.55 3.45 33.21
CA ARG A 268 -15.38 2.01 32.93
C ARG A 268 -14.82 1.27 34.15
N ALA A 269 -13.84 1.84 34.85
CA ALA A 269 -13.29 1.26 36.08
C ALA A 269 -14.36 1.18 37.17
N ALA A 270 -15.14 2.24 37.37
CA ALA A 270 -16.24 2.29 38.34
C ALA A 270 -17.37 1.32 37.97
N SER A 271 -17.70 1.16 36.68
CA SER A 271 -18.72 0.21 36.22
C SER A 271 -18.26 -1.23 36.44
N MET A 272 -17.01 -1.57 36.10
CA MET A 272 -16.43 -2.89 36.37
C MET A 272 -16.40 -3.20 37.87
N PHE A 273 -15.99 -2.23 38.69
CA PHE A 273 -15.98 -2.36 40.14
C PHE A 273 -17.39 -2.60 40.71
N SER A 274 -18.37 -1.84 40.25
CA SER A 274 -19.77 -1.98 40.68
C SER A 274 -20.38 -3.32 40.24
N PHE A 275 -20.10 -3.76 39.01
CA PHE A 275 -20.57 -5.06 38.49
C PHE A 275 -20.00 -6.25 39.28
N SER A 276 -18.74 -6.16 39.71
CA SER A 276 -18.08 -7.22 40.50
C SER A 276 -18.71 -7.46 41.88
N ARG A 277 -19.49 -6.49 42.39
CA ARG A 277 -20.15 -6.56 43.70
C ARG A 277 -21.57 -7.12 43.65
N LEU A 278 -22.15 -7.35 42.47
CA LEU A 278 -23.49 -7.92 42.34
C LEU A 278 -23.45 -9.45 42.55
N PRO A 279 -24.06 -9.99 43.63
CA PRO A 279 -23.90 -11.41 44.01
C PRO A 279 -24.49 -12.40 42.99
N ARG A 280 -25.44 -11.95 42.16
CA ARG A 280 -26.16 -12.77 41.18
C ARG A 280 -25.44 -12.94 39.84
N TRP A 281 -24.33 -12.23 39.64
CA TRP A 281 -23.61 -12.19 38.36
C TRP A 281 -22.11 -12.46 38.48
N LYS A 282 -21.58 -12.84 39.65
CA LYS A 282 -20.16 -13.21 39.84
C LYS A 282 -19.60 -14.15 38.76
N PRO A 283 -20.28 -15.24 38.34
CA PRO A 283 -19.76 -16.07 37.26
C PRO A 283 -19.79 -15.37 35.89
N ILE A 284 -20.74 -14.48 35.61
CA ILE A 284 -20.87 -13.77 34.31
C ILE A 284 -19.95 -12.54 34.23
N ALA A 285 -19.70 -11.87 35.36
CA ALA A 285 -18.71 -10.81 35.49
C ALA A 285 -17.29 -11.35 35.23
N ILE A 286 -17.00 -12.59 35.63
CA ILE A 286 -15.75 -13.27 35.23
C ILE A 286 -15.70 -13.40 33.70
N TYR A 287 -16.75 -13.85 33.02
CA TYR A 287 -16.75 -13.93 31.54
C TYR A 287 -16.70 -12.58 30.81
N LEU A 288 -17.25 -11.50 31.39
CA LEU A 288 -17.17 -10.14 30.83
C LEU A 288 -15.83 -9.43 31.11
N THR A 289 -15.09 -9.89 32.12
CA THR A 289 -13.74 -9.39 32.48
C THR A 289 -12.62 -10.27 31.93
N MET A 290 -12.91 -11.53 31.58
CA MET A 290 -12.04 -12.32 30.72
C MET A 290 -12.04 -11.69 29.32
N PRO A 291 -10.89 -11.63 28.63
CA PRO A 291 -10.82 -11.11 27.28
C PRO A 291 -11.53 -12.09 26.34
N VAL A 292 -12.86 -12.01 26.27
CA VAL A 292 -13.62 -12.60 25.16
C VAL A 292 -13.39 -11.68 23.96
N ILE A 293 -12.31 -11.95 23.25
CA ILE A 293 -12.00 -11.40 21.93
C ILE A 293 -12.60 -12.40 20.92
N PRO A 294 -13.49 -11.96 20.00
CA PRO A 294 -13.10 -10.94 19.02
C PRO A 294 -13.85 -9.62 19.10
N VAL A 295 -15.15 -9.58 19.36
CA VAL A 295 -15.94 -8.41 18.94
C VAL A 295 -15.63 -7.14 19.74
N ASN A 296 -15.51 -7.21 21.07
CA ASN A 296 -15.27 -6.02 21.89
C ASN A 296 -13.81 -5.54 21.90
N ALA A 297 -12.85 -6.44 21.77
CA ALA A 297 -11.44 -6.05 21.66
C ALA A 297 -11.06 -5.63 20.25
N ILE A 298 -11.69 -6.18 19.21
CA ILE A 298 -11.60 -5.63 17.87
C ILE A 298 -12.28 -4.26 17.86
N LEU A 299 -13.51 -4.09 18.37
CA LEU A 299 -14.10 -2.75 18.43
C LEU A 299 -13.25 -1.76 19.24
N THR A 300 -12.70 -2.13 20.40
CA THR A 300 -11.87 -1.21 21.18
C THR A 300 -10.48 -1.00 20.60
N ALA A 301 -9.82 -2.03 20.03
CA ALA A 301 -8.53 -1.88 19.36
C ALA A 301 -8.66 -1.19 18.00
N THR A 302 -9.74 -1.43 17.26
CA THR A 302 -10.09 -0.71 16.04
C THR A 302 -10.46 0.73 16.38
N LEU A 303 -11.20 1.02 17.46
CA LEU A 303 -11.41 2.40 17.92
C LEU A 303 -10.06 3.05 18.27
N PHE A 304 -9.23 2.37 19.07
CA PHE A 304 -7.92 2.88 19.51
C PHE A 304 -6.98 3.13 18.32
N MET A 305 -6.82 2.17 17.41
CA MET A 305 -6.04 2.30 16.18
C MET A 305 -6.62 3.40 15.27
N SER A 306 -7.94 3.43 15.07
CA SER A 306 -8.63 4.47 14.26
C SER A 306 -8.40 5.87 14.82
N LEU A 307 -8.36 6.01 16.14
CA LEU A 307 -8.14 7.28 16.83
C LEU A 307 -6.69 7.77 16.73
N PHE A 308 -5.71 6.86 16.77
CA PHE A 308 -4.30 7.23 16.55
C PHE A 308 -3.98 7.57 15.09
N VAL A 309 -4.68 6.97 14.13
CA VAL A 309 -4.58 7.33 12.70
C VAL A 309 -5.10 8.77 12.49
N LEU A 310 -6.26 9.11 13.06
CA LEU A 310 -6.87 10.45 12.91
C LEU A 310 -6.09 11.60 13.56
N ASP A 311 -5.35 11.33 14.64
CA ASP A 311 -4.64 12.37 15.41
C ASP A 311 -3.41 12.94 14.69
N ARG A 312 -2.90 12.25 13.66
CA ARG A 312 -1.61 12.57 13.02
C ARG A 312 -1.69 12.96 11.55
N HIS A 313 -2.83 12.78 10.89
CA HIS A 313 -3.04 13.31 9.54
C HIS A 313 -2.92 14.86 9.47
N ASP A 314 -3.10 15.58 10.59
CA ASP A 314 -2.89 17.04 10.67
C ASP A 314 -1.42 17.46 10.93
N GLU A 315 -0.49 16.55 11.24
CA GLU A 315 0.92 16.89 11.54
C GLU A 315 1.79 17.08 10.28
N SER A 316 1.22 17.13 9.07
CA SER A 316 1.99 17.48 7.85
C SER A 316 2.53 18.93 7.86
N THR A 317 2.13 19.74 8.86
CA THR A 317 2.64 21.11 9.09
C THR A 317 3.48 21.27 10.37
N ALA A 318 3.75 20.22 11.14
CA ALA A 318 4.55 20.31 12.36
C ALA A 318 5.89 19.57 12.20
N GLY A 319 6.98 20.34 12.25
CA GLY A 319 8.35 19.86 12.07
C GLY A 319 8.76 18.71 13.00
N GLU A 320 9.78 17.98 12.53
CA GLU A 320 10.60 16.97 13.20
C GLU A 320 10.21 16.66 14.65
N ARG A 321 9.47 15.56 14.84
CA ARG A 321 9.55 14.78 16.08
C ARG A 321 9.90 13.34 15.78
N THR A 322 11.13 13.03 16.16
CA THR A 322 11.75 11.71 16.16
C THR A 322 11.01 10.71 17.08
N ALA A 323 11.09 9.45 16.65
CA ALA A 323 11.00 8.21 17.42
C ALA A 323 9.66 7.86 18.09
N GLY A 324 8.83 7.10 17.36
CA GLY A 324 7.82 6.20 17.94
C GLY A 324 8.37 4.77 18.03
N ASN A 325 8.28 4.18 19.22
CA ASN A 325 8.57 2.80 19.66
C ASN A 325 9.12 1.77 18.60
N PRO A 326 10.37 1.27 18.76
CA PRO A 326 11.07 0.44 17.76
C PRO A 326 10.59 -1.02 17.61
N LEU A 327 9.66 -1.50 18.44
CA LEU A 327 9.29 -2.92 18.45
C LEU A 327 8.34 -3.37 17.31
N CYS A 328 7.61 -2.44 16.68
CA CYS A 328 6.76 -2.76 15.50
C CYS A 328 7.31 -2.19 14.18
N GLN A 329 8.27 -1.26 14.22
CA GLN A 329 8.90 -0.69 13.02
C GLN A 329 9.88 -1.65 12.33
N ASN A 330 10.44 -2.64 13.01
CA ASN A 330 11.54 -3.42 12.44
C ASN A 330 11.13 -4.59 11.53
N VAL A 331 9.83 -4.88 11.39
CA VAL A 331 9.36 -6.04 10.61
C VAL A 331 9.14 -5.71 9.12
N LEU A 332 8.87 -4.44 8.80
CA LEU A 332 8.40 -4.03 7.47
C LEU A 332 9.38 -3.16 6.67
N TYR A 333 10.38 -2.56 7.30
CA TYR A 333 11.17 -1.50 6.67
C TYR A 333 12.52 -2.03 6.18
N LYS A 334 12.63 -2.23 4.86
CA LYS A 334 13.90 -2.21 4.15
C LYS A 334 13.89 -1.00 3.21
N ASN A 335 14.50 0.10 3.64
CA ASN A 335 14.69 1.27 2.80
C ASN A 335 15.81 1.00 1.80
N ASN A 336 15.49 0.76 0.53
CA ASN A 336 16.47 0.79 -0.56
C ASN A 336 16.72 2.21 -1.11
N PHE A 337 16.13 3.24 -0.48
CA PHE A 337 16.09 4.61 -1.01
C PHE A 337 17.02 5.61 -0.29
N ASP A 338 17.83 5.17 0.68
CA ASP A 338 18.70 6.04 1.50
C ASP A 338 20.07 6.37 0.84
N THR A 339 20.19 6.24 -0.48
CA THR A 339 21.39 6.68 -1.22
C THR A 339 21.00 7.50 -2.46
N ALA A 340 20.83 8.80 -2.28
CA ALA A 340 21.02 9.82 -3.32
C ALA A 340 21.41 11.15 -2.67
#